data_AF-A0A559VBB4-F1
#
_entry.id   AF-A0A559VBB4-F1
#
_cell.length_a   1.000
_cell.length_b   1.000
_cell.length_c   1.000
_cell.angle_alpha   90.00
_cell.angle_beta   90.00
_cell.angle_gamma   90.00
#
_symmetry.space_group_name_H-M   'P 1'
#
loop_
_entity.id
_entity.type
_entity.pdbx_description
1 polymer ?
#
loop_
_entity_poly.entity_id
_entity_poly.type
_entity_poly.pdbx_seq_one_letter_code
_entity_poly.pdbx_strand_id
1 'polypeptide(L)'
;MPLDIEGPAAPPRSNGELVFAEPWESRAFGMAVTLYEAGVFSRPEFQTALIARIADWTASREHGEPYPYYRLWLGALEDVLAGLRAVSTDEVVARAQALARRSPGHDHRDHAR
;
A
#
# COMPACT_ATOMS: atom_id res chain seq x y z
N MET A 1 9.61 0.54 -14.47
CA MET A 1 9.72 1.88 -13.82
C MET A 1 8.75 1.87 -12.67
N PRO A 2 9.13 2.15 -11.42
CA PRO A 2 8.30 1.89 -10.24
C PRO A 2 7.00 2.70 -10.28
N LEU A 3 6.00 2.25 -9.51
CA LEU A 3 4.76 2.99 -9.22
C LEU A 3 5.07 4.46 -8.90
N ASP A 4 4.22 5.39 -9.36
CA ASP A 4 4.52 6.83 -9.35
C ASP A 4 5.01 7.32 -7.99
N ILE A 5 6.31 7.61 -7.92
CA ILE A 5 7.03 8.01 -6.72
C ILE A 5 7.15 9.54 -6.59
N GLU A 6 6.64 10.28 -7.58
CA GLU A 6 6.61 11.73 -7.62
C GLU A 6 5.25 12.20 -8.16
N GLY A 7 4.48 12.92 -7.35
CA GLY A 7 3.12 13.36 -7.67
C GLY A 7 2.24 13.59 -6.42
N PRO A 8 1.01 14.10 -6.56
CA PRO A 8 0.09 14.34 -5.43
C PRO A 8 -0.33 13.07 -4.68
N ALA A 9 -0.10 11.90 -5.29
CA ALA A 9 -0.30 10.58 -4.69
C ALA A 9 1.02 9.91 -4.27
N ALA A 10 2.15 10.63 -4.23
CA ALA A 10 3.44 10.08 -3.87
C ALA A 10 3.49 9.69 -2.39
N PRO A 11 4.21 8.61 -2.05
CA PRO A 11 4.30 8.13 -0.68
C PRO A 11 5.07 9.10 0.23
N PRO A 12 4.72 9.19 1.52
CA PRO A 12 5.43 10.01 2.49
C PRO A 12 6.92 9.68 2.53
N ARG A 13 7.76 10.72 2.46
CA ARG A 13 9.22 10.59 2.53
C ARG A 13 9.81 11.47 3.62
N SER A 14 10.88 10.98 4.23
CA SER A 14 11.76 11.75 5.11
C SER A 14 13.19 11.55 4.63
N ASN A 15 13.88 12.66 4.32
CA ASN A 15 15.24 12.66 3.77
C ASN A 15 15.44 11.74 2.53
N GLY A 16 14.39 11.58 1.71
CA GLY A 16 14.43 10.75 0.50
C GLY A 16 14.03 9.28 0.69
N GLU A 17 13.91 8.80 1.93
CA GLU A 17 13.46 7.44 2.23
C GLU A 17 11.95 7.37 2.47
N LEU A 18 11.34 6.23 2.13
CA LEU A 18 9.94 5.97 2.43
C LEU A 18 9.75 5.84 3.93
N VAL A 19 8.82 6.62 4.47
CA VAL A 19 8.46 6.54 5.89
C VAL A 19 7.27 5.62 6.03
N PHE A 20 7.38 4.68 6.96
CA PHE A 20 6.31 3.82 7.41
C PHE A 20 6.13 4.04 8.92
N ALA A 21 4.96 4.50 9.33
CA ALA A 21 4.60 4.66 10.73
C ALA A 21 4.35 3.30 11.39
N GLU A 22 3.88 2.33 10.61
CA GLU A 22 3.50 1.01 11.12
C GLU A 22 4.04 -0.14 10.25
N PRO A 23 4.34 -1.32 10.84
CA PRO A 23 4.89 -2.46 10.07
C PRO A 23 3.98 -3.00 8.97
N TRP A 24 2.67 -2.70 8.99
CA TRP A 24 1.76 -3.10 7.92
C TRP A 24 1.90 -2.23 6.67
N GLU A 25 2.34 -0.98 6.81
CA GLU A 25 2.43 -0.02 5.70
C GLU A 25 3.52 -0.41 4.71
N SER A 26 4.70 -0.81 5.22
CA SER A 26 5.80 -1.31 4.38
C SER A 26 5.42 -2.60 3.65
N ARG A 27 4.63 -3.47 4.29
CA ARG A 27 4.11 -4.69 3.68
C ARG A 27 3.09 -4.39 2.59
N ALA A 28 2.16 -3.47 2.82
CA ALA A 28 1.18 -3.03 1.82
C ALA A 28 1.86 -2.43 0.58
N PHE A 29 2.86 -1.58 0.80
CA PHE A 29 3.68 -1.02 -0.27
C PHE A 29 4.41 -2.12 -1.06
N GLY A 30 5.12 -3.01 -0.37
CA GLY A 30 5.85 -4.11 -1.00
C GLY A 30 4.96 -5.06 -1.82
N MET A 31 3.74 -5.35 -1.34
CA MET A 31 2.77 -6.15 -2.09
C MET A 31 2.33 -5.46 -3.39
N ALA A 32 1.99 -4.17 -3.33
CA ALA A 32 1.60 -3.41 -4.52
C ALA A 32 2.72 -3.37 -5.57
N VAL A 33 3.96 -3.10 -5.14
CA VAL A 33 5.14 -3.08 -6.03
C VAL A 33 5.37 -4.46 -6.65
N THR A 34 5.33 -5.53 -5.84
CA THR A 34 5.58 -6.90 -6.33
C THR A 34 4.54 -7.34 -7.37
N LEU A 35 3.26 -7.04 -7.12
CA LEU A 35 2.17 -7.39 -8.04
C LEU A 35 2.24 -6.59 -9.35
N TYR A 36 2.63 -5.31 -9.26
CA TYR A 36 2.90 -4.48 -10.43
C TYR A 36 4.09 -5.03 -11.26
N GLU A 37 5.20 -5.36 -10.61
CA GLU A 37 6.38 -5.94 -11.28
C GLU A 37 6.09 -7.31 -11.91
N ALA A 38 5.21 -8.10 -11.28
CA ALA A 38 4.72 -9.36 -11.82
C ALA A 38 3.70 -9.17 -12.97
N GLY A 39 3.30 -7.94 -13.29
CA GLY A 39 2.36 -7.63 -14.38
C GLY A 39 0.92 -8.01 -14.10
N VAL A 40 0.55 -8.23 -12.83
CA VAL A 40 -0.83 -8.59 -12.42
C VAL A 40 -1.80 -7.46 -12.74
N PHE A 41 -1.35 -6.22 -12.56
CA PHE A 41 -2.05 -5.01 -12.98
C PHE A 41 -1.05 -4.01 -13.55
N SER A 42 -1.57 -3.06 -14.30
CA SER A 42 -0.80 -1.96 -14.87
C SER A 42 -0.77 -0.74 -13.94
N ARG A 43 0.27 0.08 -14.09
CA ARG A 43 0.42 1.32 -13.32
C ARG A 43 -0.78 2.28 -13.45
N PRO A 44 -1.34 2.53 -14.66
CA PRO A 44 -2.52 3.39 -14.80
C PRO A 44 -3.74 2.86 -14.04
N GLU A 45 -3.97 1.54 -14.01
CA GLU A 45 -5.09 0.95 -13.27
C GLU A 45 -4.99 1.24 -11.77
N PHE A 46 -3.81 1.03 -11.19
CA PHE A 46 -3.56 1.34 -9.78
C PHE A 46 -3.66 2.84 -9.49
N GLN A 47 -3.10 3.67 -10.36
CA GLN A 47 -3.16 5.13 -10.21
C GLN A 47 -4.59 5.65 -10.24
N THR A 48 -5.42 5.15 -11.17
CA THR A 48 -6.84 5.51 -11.24
C THR A 48 -7.59 5.11 -9.97
N ALA A 49 -7.38 3.89 -9.46
CA ALA A 49 -7.99 3.44 -8.22
C ALA A 49 -7.56 4.28 -7.01
N LEU A 50 -6.27 4.63 -6.92
CA LEU A 50 -5.74 5.46 -5.84
C LEU A 50 -6.30 6.88 -5.88
N ILE A 51 -6.38 7.49 -7.07
CA ILE A 51 -6.99 8.82 -7.23
C ILE A 51 -8.46 8.80 -6.78
N ALA A 52 -9.22 7.76 -7.15
CA ALA A 52 -10.60 7.61 -6.73
C ALA A 52 -10.73 7.55 -5.19
N ARG A 53 -9.91 6.72 -4.53
CA ARG A 53 -9.89 6.62 -3.05
C ARG A 53 -9.51 7.92 -2.37
N ILE A 54 -8.53 8.65 -2.92
CA ILE A 54 -8.13 9.97 -2.40
C ILE A 54 -9.27 10.97 -2.56
N ALA A 55 -9.96 10.98 -3.70
CA ALA A 55 -11.11 11.85 -3.94
C ALA A 55 -12.25 11.55 -2.95
N ASP A 56 -12.60 10.27 -2.77
CA ASP A 56 -13.64 9.83 -1.84
C ASP A 56 -13.30 10.23 -0.40
N TRP A 57 -12.08 9.97 0.07
CA TRP A 57 -11.64 10.37 1.40
C TRP A 57 -11.66 11.89 1.57
N THR A 58 -11.20 12.63 0.55
CA THR A 58 -11.18 14.10 0.61
C THR A 58 -12.60 14.67 0.70
N ALA A 59 -13.58 14.02 0.08
CA ALA A 59 -14.99 14.42 0.13
C ALA A 59 -15.66 14.07 1.47
N SER A 60 -15.25 12.98 2.12
CA SER A 60 -15.89 12.50 3.36
C SER A 60 -15.15 12.87 4.66
N ARG A 61 -13.91 13.39 4.59
CA ARG A 61 -13.08 13.62 5.78
C ARG A 61 -13.70 14.63 6.74
N GLU A 62 -13.48 14.40 8.02
CA GLU A 62 -13.75 15.39 9.06
C GLU A 62 -12.57 16.37 9.22
N HIS A 63 -12.84 17.57 9.72
CA HIS A 63 -11.80 18.55 9.96
C HIS A 63 -10.83 18.06 11.04
N GLY A 64 -9.54 17.96 10.69
CA GLY A 64 -8.47 17.57 11.61
C GLY A 64 -8.12 16.08 11.59
N GLU A 65 -8.77 15.27 10.75
CA GLU A 65 -8.41 13.87 10.59
C GLU A 65 -7.03 13.73 9.90
N PRO A 66 -6.09 12.93 10.45
CA PRO A 66 -4.79 12.71 9.82
C PRO A 66 -4.93 11.97 8.48
N TYR A 67 -4.13 12.35 7.49
CA TYR A 67 -4.23 11.77 6.14
C TYR A 67 -3.82 10.29 6.13
N PRO A 68 -4.74 9.34 5.83
CA PRO A 68 -4.48 7.91 6.01
C PRO A 68 -3.87 7.30 4.75
N TYR A 69 -2.73 7.82 4.29
CA TYR A 69 -2.13 7.51 2.98
C TYR A 69 -2.03 6.02 2.65
N TYR A 70 -1.36 5.23 3.50
CA TYR A 70 -1.17 3.80 3.23
C TYR A 70 -2.46 2.97 3.33
N ARG A 71 -3.49 3.50 4.01
CA ARG A 71 -4.82 2.88 4.03
C ARG A 71 -5.55 3.12 2.70
N LEU A 72 -5.45 4.32 2.13
CA LEU A 72 -5.95 4.61 0.79
C LEU A 72 -5.19 3.81 -0.27
N TRP A 73 -3.88 3.67 -0.12
CA TRP A 73 -3.04 2.83 -0.97
C TRP A 73 -3.47 1.35 -0.94
N LEU A 74 -3.68 0.80 0.25
CA LEU A 74 -4.14 -0.58 0.41
C LEU A 74 -5.56 -0.77 -0.18
N GLY A 75 -6.49 0.16 0.08
CA GLY A 75 -7.83 0.11 -0.51
C GLY A 75 -7.83 0.16 -2.03
N ALA A 76 -6.94 0.98 -2.63
CA ALA A 76 -6.77 1.02 -4.07
C ALA A 76 -6.24 -0.31 -4.64
N LEU A 77 -5.32 -0.97 -3.93
CA LEU A 77 -4.82 -2.29 -4.31
C LEU A 77 -5.95 -3.33 -4.28
N GLU A 78 -6.78 -3.31 -3.24
CA GLU A 78 -7.95 -4.19 -3.10
C GLU A 78 -8.94 -4.00 -4.26
N ASP A 79 -9.23 -2.74 -4.65
CA ASP A 79 -10.14 -2.43 -5.76
C ASP A 79 -9.65 -2.98 -7.09
N VAL A 80 -8.35 -2.81 -7.38
CA VAL A 80 -7.73 -3.32 -8.61
C VAL A 80 -7.80 -4.85 -8.65
N LEU A 81 -7.44 -5.52 -7.54
CA LEU A 81 -7.46 -6.99 -7.48
C LEU A 81 -8.88 -7.56 -7.58
N ALA A 82 -9.87 -6.89 -6.98
CA ALA A 82 -11.28 -7.26 -7.09
C ALA A 82 -11.79 -7.09 -8.53
N GLY A 83 -11.44 -5.99 -9.20
CA GLY A 83 -11.82 -5.72 -10.59
C GLY A 83 -11.27 -6.74 -11.59
N LEU A 84 -10.07 -7.25 -11.34
CA LEU A 84 -9.44 -8.28 -12.18
C LEU A 84 -10.04 -9.68 -12.00
N ARG A 85 -10.93 -9.88 -11.02
CA ARG A 85 -11.35 -11.22 -10.54
C ARG A 85 -10.19 -12.17 -10.24
N ALA A 86 -8.99 -11.60 -10.04
CA ALA A 86 -7.76 -12.36 -9.89
C ALA A 86 -7.66 -13.03 -8.52
N VAL A 87 -8.47 -12.60 -7.55
CA VAL A 87 -8.46 -13.17 -6.20
C VAL A 87 -9.86 -13.18 -5.62
N SER A 88 -10.32 -14.33 -5.16
CA SER A 88 -11.48 -14.41 -4.26
C SER A 88 -11.15 -13.69 -2.96
N THR A 89 -12.08 -12.92 -2.39
CA THR A 89 -11.91 -12.26 -1.09
C THR A 89 -11.44 -13.25 -0.01
N ASP A 90 -11.87 -14.52 -0.08
CA ASP A 90 -11.42 -15.58 0.82
C ASP A 90 -9.95 -15.95 0.65
N GLU A 91 -9.42 -15.93 -0.57
CA GLU A 91 -8.03 -16.25 -0.86
C GLU A 91 -7.09 -15.13 -0.41
N VAL A 92 -7.51 -13.86 -0.54
CA VAL A 92 -6.80 -12.71 0.05
C VAL A 92 -6.73 -12.84 1.57
N VAL A 93 -7.86 -13.14 2.23
CA VAL A 93 -7.93 -13.29 3.69
C VAL A 93 -7.06 -14.46 4.17
N ALA A 94 -7.13 -15.62 3.49
CA ALA A 94 -6.32 -16.78 3.83
C ALA A 94 -4.82 -16.52 3.66
N ARG A 95 -4.41 -15.83 2.59
CA ARG A 95 -3.01 -15.46 2.33
C ARG A 95 -2.51 -14.41 3.32
N ALA A 96 -3.33 -13.40 3.63
CA ALA A 96 -3.03 -12.38 4.62
C ALA A 96 -2.82 -12.99 6.02
N GLN A 97 -3.66 -13.95 6.41
CA GLN A 97 -3.49 -14.70 7.66
C GLN A 97 -2.21 -15.55 7.65
N ALA A 98 -1.87 -16.19 6.53
CA ALA A 98 -0.63 -16.97 6.39
C ALA A 98 0.62 -16.09 6.48
N LEU A 99 0.59 -14.89 5.90
CA LEU A 99 1.67 -13.90 5.97
C LEU A 99 1.78 -13.25 7.36
N ALA A 100 0.65 -12.99 8.03
CA ALA A 100 0.61 -12.48 9.41
C ALA A 100 1.21 -13.48 10.42
N ARG A 101 1.16 -14.78 10.13
CA ARG A 101 1.79 -15.84 10.93
C ARG A 101 3.31 -15.95 10.73
N ARG A 102 3.88 -15.25 9.74
CA ARG A 102 5.33 -15.23 9.52
C ARG A 102 5.94 -14.19 10.46
N SER A 103 6.72 -14.66 11.44
CA SER A 103 7.33 -13.81 12.48
C SER A 103 8.12 -12.65 11.84
N PRO A 104 7.99 -11.41 12.32
CA PRO A 104 8.89 -10.33 11.95
C PRO A 104 10.29 -10.74 12.39
N GLY A 105 11.18 -11.01 11.44
CA GLY A 105 12.60 -11.17 11.72
C GLY A 105 13.13 -9.82 12.15
N HIS A 106 13.38 -9.66 13.46
CA HIS A 106 14.12 -8.55 14.01
C HIS A 106 15.53 -8.54 13.40
N ASP A 107 15.85 -7.51 12.61
CA ASP A 107 17.23 -7.14 12.34
C ASP A 107 17.43 -5.68 12.77
N HIS A 108 17.28 -5.45 14.08
CA HIS A 108 17.87 -4.27 14.71
C HIS A 108 19.29 -4.65 15.11
N ARG A 109 20.25 -4.35 14.24
CA ARG A 109 21.64 -4.27 14.69
C ARG A 109 21.80 -2.98 15.47
N ASP A 110 21.95 -3.13 16.79
CA ASP A 110 22.51 -2.13 17.68
C ASP A 110 23.82 -1.58 17.09
N HIS A 111 23.81 -0.31 16.71
CA HIS A 111 25.02 0.48 16.57
C HIS A 111 25.04 1.52 17.69
N ALA A 112 25.40 1.06 18.90
CA ALA A 112 25.95 1.91 19.93
C ALA A 112 27.48 1.83 19.86
N ARG A 113 28.14 2.98 19.71
CA ARG A 113 29.52 3.19 20.14
C ARG A 113 29.62 4.50 20.88
#